data_AF-A0A2E3GZH4-F1
#
_entry.id   AF-A0A2E3GZH4-F1
#
_cell.length_a   1.000
_cell.length_b   1.000
_cell.length_c   1.000
_cell.angle_alpha   90.00
_cell.angle_beta   90.00
_cell.angle_gamma   90.00
#
_symmetry.space_group_name_H-M   'P 1'
#
loop_
_entity.id
_entity.type
_entity.pdbx_description
1 polymer ?
#
loop_
_entity_poly.entity_id
_entity_poly.type
_entity_poly.pdbx_seq_one_letter_code
_entity_poly.pdbx_strand_id
1 'polypeptide(L)'
;MIRTLGNLLAFAAASLAAAPAVALSCLRPDVSQSYKAASEAAEAYIVVHGQLQHDKVSVPERTQEGGAPETFEARLVGSYLNGADFSGAFDAPVTVTLNCAVVWCAPLPPQDSDILAFVQKTESGFLIDAQPCQQWLFTAPTAAQIEQITSCHAGGDCTPSN
;
A
#
# COMPACT_ATOMS: atom_id res chain seq x y z
N MET A 1 -63.64 31.26 21.45
CA MET A 1 -63.20 31.10 22.85
C MET A 1 -62.68 29.69 23.04
N ILE A 2 -61.45 29.56 23.57
CA ILE A 2 -60.94 28.48 24.45
C ILE A 2 -60.82 27.07 23.81
N ARG A 3 -59.59 26.66 23.44
CA ARG A 3 -58.68 25.70 24.13
C ARG A 3 -59.15 24.23 23.94
N THR A 4 -58.34 23.23 23.60
CA THR A 4 -57.02 22.89 24.15
C THR A 4 -56.40 21.74 23.34
N LEU A 5 -55.07 21.78 23.21
CA LEU A 5 -54.08 20.70 23.12
C LEU A 5 -54.50 19.26 22.76
N GLY A 6 -53.71 18.68 21.87
CA GLY A 6 -53.08 17.37 22.12
C GLY A 6 -53.35 16.30 21.08
N ASN A 7 -52.43 16.13 20.12
CA ASN A 7 -51.68 14.87 20.09
C ASN A 7 -50.49 14.92 19.13
N LEU A 8 -49.36 14.53 19.69
CA LEU A 8 -48.15 14.17 18.97
C LEU A 8 -48.45 13.02 18.01
N LEU A 9 -48.05 13.16 16.75
CA LEU A 9 -47.74 12.01 15.88
C LEU A 9 -46.48 12.36 15.11
N ALA A 10 -45.36 12.02 15.76
CA ALA A 10 -44.03 12.04 15.20
C ALA A 10 -44.00 11.12 13.97
N PHE A 11 -43.82 11.71 12.79
CA PHE A 11 -43.50 10.99 11.57
C PHE A 11 -42.04 10.50 11.71
N ALA A 12 -41.88 9.28 12.22
CA ALA A 12 -40.60 8.58 12.27
C ALA A 12 -40.18 8.21 10.85
N ALA A 13 -39.37 9.05 10.21
CA ALA A 13 -38.65 8.73 9.00
C ALA A 13 -37.57 7.69 9.35
N ALA A 14 -37.88 6.41 9.15
CA ALA A 14 -36.90 5.33 9.22
C ALA A 14 -35.94 5.44 8.03
N SER A 15 -34.92 6.27 8.16
CA SER A 15 -33.75 6.27 7.28
C SER A 15 -32.99 4.96 7.51
N LEU A 16 -33.23 3.96 6.67
CA LEU A 16 -32.33 2.83 6.47
C LEU A 16 -30.99 3.40 5.98
N ALA A 17 -30.08 3.65 6.91
CA ALA A 17 -28.67 3.80 6.59
C ALA A 17 -28.17 2.41 6.14
N ALA A 18 -28.32 2.10 4.85
CA ALA A 18 -27.60 1.03 4.22
C ALA A 18 -26.12 1.44 4.23
N ALA A 19 -25.42 1.11 5.33
CA ALA A 19 -23.97 1.19 5.33
C ALA A 19 -23.47 0.27 4.21
N PRO A 20 -22.63 0.76 3.27
CA PRO A 20 -22.05 -0.12 2.28
C PRO A 20 -21.31 -1.22 3.03
N ALA A 21 -21.73 -2.47 2.84
CA ALA A 21 -20.94 -3.62 3.23
C ALA A 21 -19.70 -3.59 2.34
N VAL A 22 -18.65 -2.91 2.79
CA VAL A 22 -17.32 -3.02 2.20
C VAL A 22 -16.89 -4.46 2.46
N ALA A 23 -17.21 -5.33 1.51
CA ALA A 23 -16.55 -6.61 1.42
C ALA A 23 -15.07 -6.27 1.31
N LEU A 24 -14.34 -6.50 2.39
CA LEU A 24 -12.89 -6.45 2.44
C LEU A 24 -12.44 -7.51 1.43
N SER A 25 -12.39 -7.19 0.15
CA SER A 25 -11.62 -7.87 -0.87
C SER A 25 -10.75 -6.72 -1.31
N CYS A 26 -9.63 -6.59 -0.62
CA CYS A 26 -8.76 -5.46 -0.84
C CYS A 26 -8.24 -5.58 -2.27
N LEU A 27 -8.84 -4.83 -3.19
CA LEU A 27 -8.42 -4.80 -4.57
C LEU A 27 -6.98 -4.34 -4.57
N ARG A 28 -6.07 -5.20 -5.05
CA ARG A 28 -4.66 -4.85 -5.14
C ARG A 28 -4.55 -3.59 -6.00
N PRO A 29 -3.99 -2.50 -5.48
CA PRO A 29 -3.76 -1.29 -6.25
C PRO A 29 -2.86 -1.61 -7.43
N ASP A 30 -3.19 -1.04 -8.58
CA ASP A 30 -2.29 -1.07 -9.72
C ASP A 30 -1.04 -0.20 -9.45
N VAL A 31 0.09 -0.52 -10.07
CA VAL A 31 1.35 0.22 -9.85
C VAL A 31 1.23 1.71 -10.19
N SER A 32 0.38 2.09 -11.15
CA SER A 32 0.10 3.49 -11.46
C SER A 32 -0.63 4.21 -10.31
N GLN A 33 -1.53 3.52 -9.62
CA GLN A 33 -2.26 4.07 -8.47
C GLN A 33 -1.31 4.30 -7.30
N SER A 34 -0.41 3.35 -7.05
CA SER A 34 0.65 3.51 -6.05
C SER A 34 1.59 4.66 -6.42
N TYR A 35 1.96 4.79 -7.69
CA TYR A 35 2.80 5.90 -8.15
C TYR A 35 2.13 7.25 -7.95
N LYS A 36 0.86 7.39 -8.34
CA LYS A 36 0.07 8.60 -8.11
C LYS A 36 -0.08 8.90 -6.61
N ALA A 37 -0.35 7.89 -5.80
CA ALA A 37 -0.45 8.06 -4.35
C ALA A 37 0.88 8.53 -3.74
N ALA A 38 2.01 7.98 -4.19
CA ALA A 38 3.33 8.40 -3.74
C ALA A 38 3.71 9.82 -4.20
N SER A 39 3.29 10.25 -5.39
CA SER A 39 3.56 11.61 -5.88
C SER A 39 2.69 12.69 -5.23
N GLU A 40 1.53 12.30 -4.71
CA GLU A 40 0.59 13.18 -4.00
C GLU A 40 0.79 13.15 -2.47
N ALA A 41 1.62 12.24 -1.96
CA ALA A 41 1.90 12.08 -0.54
C ALA A 41 2.71 13.27 0.02
N ALA A 42 2.56 13.52 1.33
CA ALA A 42 3.40 14.49 2.04
C ALA A 42 4.80 13.91 2.31
N GLU A 43 4.89 12.59 2.41
CA GLU A 43 6.09 11.82 2.60
C GLU A 43 6.90 11.72 1.30
N ALA A 44 8.22 11.67 1.42
CA ALA A 44 9.10 11.53 0.26
C ALA A 44 9.30 10.05 -0.07
N TYR A 45 8.95 9.64 -1.28
CA TYR A 45 9.16 8.29 -1.79
C TYR A 45 10.23 8.24 -2.89
N ILE A 46 10.92 7.11 -2.98
CA ILE A 46 11.69 6.70 -4.15
C ILE A 46 11.19 5.33 -4.61
N VAL A 47 11.05 5.14 -5.91
CA VAL A 47 10.64 3.87 -6.48
C VAL A 47 11.90 3.07 -6.79
N VAL A 48 12.00 1.84 -6.28
CA VAL A 48 13.16 0.98 -6.46
C VAL A 48 12.73 -0.36 -7.05
N HIS A 49 13.39 -0.80 -8.11
CA HIS A 49 13.30 -2.16 -8.66
C HIS A 49 14.59 -2.90 -8.32
N GLY A 50 14.50 -4.05 -7.66
CA GLY A 50 15.67 -4.81 -7.25
C GLY A 50 15.37 -6.00 -6.34
N GLN A 51 16.43 -6.55 -5.75
CA GLN A 51 16.39 -7.72 -4.88
C GLN A 51 16.27 -7.31 -3.42
N LEU A 52 15.27 -7.85 -2.72
CA LEU A 52 15.10 -7.69 -1.28
C LEU A 52 15.73 -8.87 -0.52
N GLN A 53 16.81 -8.59 0.19
CA GLN A 53 17.59 -9.59 0.94
C GLN A 53 17.24 -9.50 2.42
N HIS A 54 16.79 -10.60 3.02
CA HIS A 54 16.48 -10.67 4.45
C HIS A 54 16.58 -12.08 5.00
N ASP A 55 16.81 -12.19 6.32
CA ASP A 55 16.88 -13.47 7.04
C ASP A 55 15.57 -13.81 7.78
N LYS A 56 14.51 -13.01 7.62
CA LYS A 56 13.20 -13.30 8.22
C LYS A 56 12.62 -14.58 7.59
N VAL A 57 12.52 -15.65 8.38
CA VAL A 57 12.04 -16.98 7.93
C VAL A 57 10.54 -17.19 8.13
N SER A 58 9.93 -16.47 9.06
CA SER A 58 8.50 -16.55 9.34
C SER A 58 8.01 -15.28 10.00
N VAL A 59 6.70 -15.07 9.92
CA VAL A 59 5.95 -14.11 10.73
C VAL A 59 5.05 -14.90 11.68
N PRO A 60 4.80 -14.41 12.91
CA PRO A 60 3.83 -15.04 13.80
C PRO A 60 2.49 -15.25 13.11
N GLU A 61 1.83 -16.36 13.45
CA GLU A 61 0.51 -16.68 12.93
C GLU A 61 -0.48 -15.58 13.31
N ARG A 62 -1.15 -15.02 12.30
CA ARG A 62 -2.05 -13.86 12.46
C ARG A 62 -3.43 -14.38 12.87
N THR A 63 -4.00 -13.88 13.96
CA THR A 63 -5.31 -14.32 14.48
C THR A 63 -6.48 -13.58 13.81
N GLN A 64 -7.72 -14.01 14.09
CA GLN A 64 -8.99 -13.48 13.58
C GLN A 64 -9.29 -12.01 13.97
N GLU A 65 -8.42 -11.33 14.71
CA GLU A 65 -8.57 -9.91 15.08
C GLU A 65 -7.57 -8.99 14.37
N GLY A 66 -6.69 -9.55 13.54
CA GLY A 66 -5.53 -8.85 13.03
C GLY A 66 -4.34 -8.93 13.97
N GLY A 67 -3.16 -9.04 13.36
CA GLY A 67 -1.90 -9.04 14.10
C GLY A 67 -1.37 -7.63 14.33
N ALA A 68 -0.47 -7.49 15.30
CA ALA A 68 0.42 -6.34 15.33
C ALA A 68 1.26 -6.30 14.03
N PRO A 69 1.63 -5.10 13.53
CA PRO A 69 2.59 -4.99 12.46
C PRO A 69 3.90 -5.69 12.82
N GLU A 70 4.49 -6.36 11.84
CA GLU A 70 5.76 -7.06 12.00
C GLU A 70 6.86 -6.26 11.31
N THR A 71 7.90 -5.88 12.05
CA THR A 71 9.02 -5.09 11.51
C THR A 71 10.30 -5.92 11.47
N PHE A 72 11.10 -5.78 10.42
CA PHE A 72 12.42 -6.40 10.32
C PHE A 72 13.35 -5.60 9.41
N GLU A 73 14.66 -5.80 9.61
CA GLU A 73 15.70 -5.21 8.78
C GLU A 73 15.96 -6.07 7.54
N ALA A 74 16.22 -5.40 6.42
CA ALA A 74 16.57 -6.01 5.15
C ALA A 74 17.61 -5.16 4.42
N ARG A 75 18.16 -5.68 3.32
CA ARG A 75 18.96 -4.92 2.37
C ARG A 75 18.28 -4.95 1.02
N LEU A 76 18.08 -3.78 0.42
CA LEU A 76 17.53 -3.67 -0.92
C LEU A 76 18.64 -3.23 -1.88
N VAL A 77 18.88 -4.05 -2.90
CA VAL A 77 19.92 -3.84 -3.91
C VAL A 77 19.28 -3.82 -5.30
N GLY A 78 19.49 -2.76 -6.06
CA GLY A 78 18.93 -2.63 -7.40
C GLY A 78 19.12 -1.22 -7.94
N SER A 79 18.07 -0.72 -8.59
CA SER A 79 18.06 0.63 -9.17
C SER A 79 16.81 1.39 -8.75
N TYR A 80 16.95 2.67 -8.45
CA TYR A 80 15.83 3.58 -8.30
C TYR A 80 15.45 4.24 -9.62
N LEU A 81 14.17 4.57 -9.74
CA LEU A 81 13.60 5.24 -10.89
C LEU A 81 14.14 6.66 -10.98
N ASN A 82 14.85 6.95 -12.06
CA ASN A 82 15.54 8.21 -12.29
C ASN A 82 15.41 8.63 -13.76
N GLY A 83 14.70 9.72 -14.01
CA GLY A 83 14.48 10.24 -15.35
C GLY A 83 13.39 9.45 -16.08
N ALA A 84 13.75 8.57 -17.00
CA ALA A 84 12.78 7.73 -17.71
C ALA A 84 12.87 6.25 -17.33
N ASP A 85 13.93 5.84 -16.62
CA ASP A 85 14.27 4.43 -16.40
C ASP A 85 14.82 4.17 -14.99
N PHE A 86 14.93 2.90 -14.62
CA PHE A 86 15.62 2.43 -13.42
C PHE A 86 17.15 2.48 -13.60
N SER A 87 17.70 3.69 -13.61
CA SER A 87 19.12 3.95 -13.92
C SER A 87 19.97 4.35 -12.71
N GLY A 88 19.36 4.79 -11.61
CA GLY A 88 20.08 5.22 -10.43
C GLY A 88 20.42 4.04 -9.54
N ALA A 89 21.69 3.80 -9.20
CA ALA A 89 22.04 2.69 -8.31
C ALA A 89 21.42 2.85 -6.91
N PHE A 90 20.87 1.77 -6.37
CA PHE A 90 20.35 1.70 -5.01
C PHE A 90 20.94 0.49 -4.28
N ASP A 91 21.62 0.73 -3.17
CA ASP A 91 22.12 -0.30 -2.28
C ASP A 91 22.12 0.26 -0.86
N ALA A 92 21.11 -0.11 -0.07
CA ALA A 92 20.93 0.43 1.27
C ALA A 92 20.23 -0.57 2.21
N PRO A 93 20.49 -0.46 3.52
CA PRO A 93 19.61 -1.07 4.52
C PRO A 93 18.23 -0.43 4.43
N VAL A 94 17.19 -1.25 4.58
CA VAL A 94 15.79 -0.82 4.63
C VAL A 94 15.10 -1.52 5.79
N THR A 95 14.25 -0.79 6.49
CA THR A 95 13.31 -1.38 7.44
C THR A 95 12.05 -1.77 6.69
N VAL A 96 11.57 -3.01 6.86
CA VAL A 96 10.33 -3.50 6.26
C VAL A 96 9.29 -3.65 7.36
N THR A 97 8.13 -3.00 7.20
CA THR A 97 6.98 -3.15 8.11
C THR A 97 5.84 -3.86 7.38
N LEU A 98 5.44 -5.03 7.88
CA LEU A 98 4.30 -5.79 7.38
C LEU A 98 3.06 -5.40 8.18
N ASN A 99 2.24 -4.51 7.62
CA ASN A 99 1.03 -4.01 8.28
C ASN A 99 -0.13 -5.00 8.17
N CYS A 100 -1.14 -4.77 9.02
CA CYS A 100 -2.35 -5.56 9.12
C CYS A 100 -3.59 -4.68 9.03
N ALA A 101 -4.62 -5.15 8.34
CA ALA A 101 -5.95 -4.57 8.26
C ALA A 101 -6.99 -5.65 8.60
N VAL A 102 -7.67 -5.48 9.74
CA VAL A 102 -8.55 -6.49 10.32
C VAL A 102 -7.81 -7.83 10.32
N VAL A 103 -8.33 -8.90 9.73
CA VAL A 103 -7.75 -10.24 9.75
C VAL A 103 -6.57 -10.49 8.81
N TRP A 104 -6.19 -9.53 7.97
CA TRP A 104 -5.19 -9.76 6.92
C TRP A 104 -4.02 -8.83 7.02
N CYS A 105 -2.86 -9.38 6.74
CA CYS A 105 -1.62 -8.65 6.82
C CYS A 105 -0.84 -8.79 5.53
N ALA A 106 0.11 -7.90 5.33
CA ALA A 106 1.05 -8.02 4.24
C ALA A 106 1.75 -9.38 4.32
N PRO A 107 1.83 -10.10 3.18
CA PRO A 107 2.60 -11.32 3.13
C PRO A 107 4.08 -11.00 3.34
N LEU A 108 4.80 -11.90 4.01
CA LEU A 108 6.26 -11.84 4.07
C LEU A 108 6.79 -12.10 2.65
N PRO A 109 7.57 -11.18 2.04
CA PRO A 109 8.24 -11.45 0.79
C PRO A 109 9.16 -12.68 0.90
N PRO A 110 9.32 -13.47 -0.16
CA PRO A 110 10.36 -14.50 -0.19
C PRO A 110 11.75 -13.88 -0.01
N GLN A 111 12.69 -14.65 0.55
CA GLN A 111 14.08 -14.23 0.63
C GLN A 111 14.65 -14.01 -0.79
N ASP A 112 15.46 -12.97 -0.96
CA ASP A 112 16.10 -12.59 -2.22
C ASP A 112 15.11 -12.39 -3.39
N SER A 113 13.87 -11.97 -3.08
CA SER A 113 12.84 -11.76 -4.08
C SER A 113 13.07 -10.49 -4.91
N ASP A 114 12.76 -10.58 -6.19
CA ASP A 114 12.67 -9.42 -7.09
C ASP A 114 11.43 -8.61 -6.72
N ILE A 115 11.61 -7.31 -6.47
CA ILE A 115 10.55 -6.43 -5.99
C ILE A 115 10.57 -5.10 -6.72
N LEU A 116 9.38 -4.53 -6.88
CA LEU A 116 9.18 -3.10 -7.13
C LEU A 116 8.59 -2.49 -5.86
N ALA A 117 9.33 -1.60 -5.21
CA ALA A 117 8.94 -0.97 -3.95
C ALA A 117 8.90 0.55 -4.04
N PHE A 118 7.89 1.11 -3.36
CA PHE A 118 7.81 2.52 -3.02
C PHE A 118 8.46 2.71 -1.67
N VAL A 119 9.74 3.05 -1.67
CA VAL A 119 10.56 3.18 -0.47
C VAL A 119 10.41 4.59 0.07
N GLN A 120 9.85 4.71 1.27
CA GLN A 120 9.72 5.98 1.96
C GLN A 120 11.08 6.41 2.53
N LYS A 121 11.43 7.68 2.34
CA LYS A 121 12.52 8.34 3.04
C LYS A 121 12.01 8.87 4.38
N THR A 122 12.62 8.41 5.45
CA THR A 122 12.34 8.82 6.83
C THR A 122 13.58 9.45 7.45
N GLU A 123 13.45 10.08 8.61
CA GLU A 123 14.60 10.60 9.37
C GLU A 123 15.56 9.48 9.80
N SER A 124 15.03 8.28 10.04
CA SER A 124 15.77 7.09 10.44
C SER A 124 16.36 6.26 9.30
N GLY A 125 16.07 6.62 8.03
CA GLY A 125 16.52 5.88 6.85
C GLY A 125 15.39 5.52 5.91
N PHE A 126 15.45 4.33 5.32
CA PHE A 126 14.52 3.87 4.29
C PHE A 126 13.51 2.88 4.85
N LEU A 127 12.23 3.12 4.58
CA LEU A 127 11.12 2.28 5.03
C LEU A 127 10.35 1.72 3.83
N ILE A 128 10.11 0.41 3.86
CA ILE A 128 9.12 -0.26 3.02
C ILE A 128 7.91 -0.56 3.88
N ASP A 129 6.85 0.23 3.69
CA ASP A 129 5.60 0.11 4.42
C ASP A 129 4.67 -0.91 3.75
N ALA A 130 4.95 -2.21 3.87
CA ALA A 130 4.18 -3.23 3.18
C ALA A 130 2.74 -3.29 3.72
N GLN A 131 1.79 -2.93 2.87
CA GLN A 131 0.36 -2.96 3.18
C GLN A 131 -0.26 -4.32 2.83
N PRO A 132 -1.33 -4.76 3.52
CA PRO A 132 -2.03 -6.03 3.24
C PRO A 132 -2.45 -6.18 1.77
N CYS A 133 -2.73 -5.06 1.12
CA CYS A 133 -3.24 -4.99 -0.25
C CYS A 133 -2.13 -4.68 -1.26
N GLN A 134 -0.84 -4.73 -0.85
CA GLN A 134 0.34 -4.53 -1.70
C GLN A 134 0.46 -3.14 -2.35
N GLN A 135 -0.05 -2.09 -1.69
CA GLN A 135 0.06 -0.70 -2.17
C GLN A 135 1.52 -0.26 -2.41
N TRP A 136 2.44 -0.58 -1.51
CA TRP A 136 3.81 -0.03 -1.54
C TRP A 136 4.89 -1.04 -1.93
N LEU A 137 4.53 -2.32 -2.09
CA LEU A 137 5.47 -3.41 -2.34
C LEU A 137 4.84 -4.45 -3.26
N PHE A 138 5.44 -4.61 -4.44
CA PHE A 138 5.05 -5.56 -5.46
C PHE A 138 6.16 -6.61 -5.61
N THR A 139 5.85 -7.86 -5.28
CA THR A 139 6.78 -8.98 -5.46
C THR A 139 6.67 -9.56 -6.86
N ALA A 140 7.81 -9.86 -7.49
CA ALA A 140 7.94 -10.34 -8.86
C ALA A 140 7.17 -9.44 -9.86
N PRO A 141 7.50 -8.13 -9.94
CA PRO A 141 6.81 -7.21 -10.85
C PRO A 141 6.93 -7.68 -12.31
N THR A 142 5.83 -7.59 -13.03
CA THR A 142 5.81 -7.93 -14.47
C THR A 142 6.47 -6.83 -15.31
N ALA A 143 6.94 -7.18 -16.51
CA ALA A 143 7.48 -6.19 -17.44
C ALA A 143 6.47 -5.07 -17.75
N ALA A 144 5.18 -5.39 -17.85
CA ALA A 144 4.12 -4.40 -18.06
C ALA A 144 3.99 -3.42 -16.89
N GLN A 145 4.14 -3.88 -15.65
CA GLN A 145 4.16 -3.00 -14.47
C GLN A 145 5.39 -2.08 -14.45
N ILE A 146 6.56 -2.59 -14.87
CA ILE A 146 7.78 -1.78 -15.01
C ILE A 146 7.61 -0.71 -16.11
N GLU A 147 7.06 -1.08 -17.27
CA GLU A 147 6.77 -0.13 -18.35
C GLU A 147 5.74 0.93 -17.94
N GLN A 148 4.71 0.52 -17.20
CA GLN A 148 3.68 1.44 -16.75
C GLN A 148 4.24 2.49 -15.79
N ILE A 149 5.10 2.10 -14.84
CA ILE A 149 5.66 3.05 -13.87
C ILE A 149 6.70 3.99 -14.51
N THR A 150 7.49 3.51 -15.47
CA THR A 150 8.42 4.37 -16.21
C THR A 150 7.67 5.35 -17.10
N SER A 151 6.59 4.91 -17.75
CA SER A 151 5.69 5.79 -18.50
C SER A 151 5.04 6.88 -17.62
N CYS A 152 4.49 6.50 -16.45
CA CYS A 152 3.96 7.44 -15.46
C CYS A 152 5.02 8.49 -15.06
N HIS A 153 6.25 8.05 -14.81
CA HIS A 153 7.33 8.93 -14.36
C HIS A 153 7.83 9.88 -15.46
N ALA A 154 7.83 9.43 -16.72
CA ALA A 154 8.18 10.24 -17.89
C ALA A 154 7.09 11.26 -18.29
N GLY A 155 5.98 11.35 -17.55
CA GLY A 155 4.86 12.25 -17.82
C GLY A 155 3.82 11.72 -18.80
N GLY A 156 3.83 10.41 -19.08
CA GLY A 156 2.78 9.72 -19.82
C GLY A 156 1.48 9.55 -19.00
N ASP A 157 0.48 8.94 -19.63
CA ASP A 157 -0.81 8.68 -18.99
C ASP A 157 -0.65 7.65 -17.85
N CYS A 158 -0.79 8.13 -16.61
CA CYS A 158 -0.72 7.27 -15.42
C CYS A 158 -2.09 6.71 -15.03
N THR A 159 -2.70 5.97 -15.96
CA THR A 159 -4.00 5.34 -15.76
C THR A 159 -3.86 3.88 -15.35
N PRO A 160 -4.74 3.34 -14.48
CA PRO A 160 -4.75 1.93 -14.12
C PRO A 160 -4.93 1.03 -15.35
N SER A 161 -4.11 -0.03 -15.43
CA SER A 161 -4.29 -1.12 -16.38
C SER A 161 -5.19 -2.17 -15.72
N ASN A 162 -6.45 -2.26 -16.15
CA ASN A 162 -7.42 -3.24 -15.60
C ASN A 162 -7.10 -4.68 -16.05
#